data_AF-A0A7J0EFB5-F1
#
_entry.id   AF-A0A7J0EFB5-F1
#
_cell.length_a   1.000
_cell.length_b   1.000
_cell.length_c   1.000
_cell.angle_alpha   90.00
_cell.angle_beta   90.00
_cell.angle_gamma   90.00
#
_symmetry.space_group_name_H-M   'P 1'
#
loop_
_entity.id
_entity.type
_entity.pdbx_description
1 polymer ?
#
loop_
_entity_poly.entity_id
_entity_poly.type
_entity_poly.pdbx_seq_one_letter_code
_entity_poly.pdbx_strand_id
1 'polypeptide(L)' 'MARLKQAKEEAEKEIAEFRAQMEAAFQRKVAESSGDSGANVKRLEQETEAKIHHLKKEAARISPDVVQMLLRHVTTVKN' A
#
# COMPACT_ATOMS: atom_id res chain seq x y z
N MET A 1 -8.40 -53.05 24.94
CA MET A 1 -8.63 -51.61 25.15
C MET A 1 -7.36 -50.75 25.08
N ALA A 2 -6.15 -51.28 25.29
CA ALA A 2 -4.89 -50.51 25.23
C ALA A 2 -4.62 -49.83 23.87
N ARG A 3 -4.85 -50.53 22.74
CA ARG A 3 -4.65 -49.96 21.40
C ARG A 3 -5.58 -48.79 21.07
N LEU A 4 -6.84 -48.85 21.54
CA LEU A 4 -7.81 -47.78 21.31
C LEU A 4 -7.43 -46.52 22.09
N LYS A 5 -6.90 -46.69 23.31
CA LYS A 5 -6.42 -45.60 24.15
C LYS A 5 -5.17 -44.94 23.56
N GLN A 6 -4.21 -45.73 23.09
CA GLN A 6 -3.01 -45.23 22.42
C GLN A 6 -3.34 -44.45 21.14
N ALA A 7 -4.22 -45.00 20.28
CA ALA A 7 -4.64 -44.31 19.06
C ALA A 7 -5.33 -42.98 19.34
N LYS A 8 -6.10 -42.88 20.44
CA LYS A 8 -6.71 -41.62 20.88
C LYS A 8 -5.65 -40.60 21.32
N GLU A 9 -4.68 -41.01 22.13
CA GLU A 9 -3.60 -40.12 22.60
C GLU A 9 -2.72 -39.63 21.43
N GLU A 10 -2.40 -40.49 20.47
CA GLU A 10 -1.67 -40.12 19.25
C GLU A 10 -2.46 -39.11 18.40
N ALA A 11 -3.77 -39.35 18.19
CA ALA A 11 -4.62 -38.41 17.47
C ALA A 11 -4.75 -37.05 18.18
N GLU A 12 -4.88 -37.02 19.51
CA GLU A 12 -4.93 -35.78 20.29
C GLU A 12 -3.61 -35.00 20.17
N LYS A 13 -2.48 -35.71 20.16
CA LYS A 13 -1.16 -35.10 19.96
C LYS A 13 -1.01 -34.50 18.57
N GLU A 14 -1.38 -35.23 17.51
CA GLU A 14 -1.33 -34.72 16.14
C GLU A 14 -2.23 -33.50 15.95
N ILE A 15 -3.45 -33.50 16.54
CA ILE A 15 -4.35 -32.34 16.49
C ILE A 15 -3.72 -31.13 17.17
N ALA A 16 -3.07 -31.31 18.31
CA ALA A 16 -2.41 -30.22 19.02
C ALA A 16 -1.23 -29.66 18.21
N GLU A 17 -0.40 -30.53 17.63
CA GLU A 17 0.71 -30.14 16.77
C GLU A 17 0.24 -29.41 15.51
N PHE A 18 -0.80 -29.91 14.85
CA PHE A 18 -1.38 -29.27 13.67
C PHE A 18 -1.94 -27.89 14.00
N ARG A 19 -2.66 -27.74 15.12
CA ARG A 19 -3.14 -26.43 15.58
C ARG A 19 -1.99 -25.46 15.87
N ALA A 20 -0.93 -25.92 16.52
CA ALA A 20 0.24 -25.10 16.80
C ALA A 20 0.95 -24.64 15.51
N GLN A 21 1.09 -25.53 14.52
CA GLN A 21 1.65 -25.18 13.22
C GLN A 21 0.78 -24.17 12.46
N MET A 22 -0.54 -24.39 12.46
CA MET A 22 -1.49 -23.48 11.80
C MET A 22 -1.48 -22.09 12.43
N GLU A 23 -1.44 -22.00 13.77
CA GLU A 23 -1.35 -20.72 14.47
C GLU A 23 -0.03 -20.01 14.17
N ALA A 24 1.10 -20.74 14.20
CA ALA A 24 2.40 -20.17 13.86
C ALA A 24 2.44 -19.64 12.41
N ALA A 25 1.87 -20.38 11.46
CA ALA A 25 1.75 -19.96 10.07
C ALA A 25 0.84 -18.73 9.92
N PHE A 26 -0.25 -18.67 10.68
CA PHE A 26 -1.15 -17.52 10.70
C PHE A 26 -0.44 -16.27 11.24
N GLN A 27 0.21 -16.36 12.40
CA GLN A 27 0.96 -15.26 13.00
C GLN A 27 2.06 -14.74 12.08
N ARG A 28 2.78 -15.66 11.41
CA ARG A 28 3.78 -15.29 10.39
C ARG A 28 3.16 -14.51 9.23
N LYS A 29 2.03 -14.98 8.69
CA LYS A 29 1.33 -14.31 7.58
C LYS A 29 0.83 -12.93 7.98
N VAL A 30 0.33 -12.78 9.21
CA VAL A 30 -0.09 -11.47 9.76
C VAL A 30 1.11 -10.52 9.83
N ALA A 31 2.24 -10.97 10.38
CA ALA A 31 3.46 -10.16 10.46
C ALA A 31 3.98 -9.72 9.08
N GLU A 32 4.00 -10.63 8.11
CA GLU A 32 4.44 -10.33 6.73
C GLU A 32 3.48 -9.34 6.03
N SER A 33 2.17 -9.53 6.18
CA SER A 33 1.15 -8.66 5.54
C SER A 33 1.07 -7.25 6.15
N SER A 34 1.32 -7.13 7.45
CA SER A 34 1.27 -5.85 8.17
C SER A 34 2.51 -4.98 7.92
N GLY A 35 3.69 -5.59 7.70
CA GLY A 35 4.91 -4.86 7.36
C GLY A 35 4.92 -4.27 5.95
N ASP A 36 4.44 -5.01 4.96
CA ASP A 36 4.47 -4.58 3.54
C ASP A 36 3.49 -3.44 3.24
N SER A 37 2.36 -3.41 3.94
CA SER A 37 1.36 -2.35 3.80
C SER A 37 1.92 -0.98 4.22
N GLY A 38 2.68 -0.90 5.31
CA GLY A 38 3.27 0.36 5.78
C GLY A 38 4.38 0.89 4.87
N ALA A 39 5.23 0.00 4.36
CA ALA A 39 6.31 0.37 3.44
C ALA A 39 5.75 0.91 2.10
N ASN A 40 4.73 0.26 1.56
CA ASN A 40 4.09 0.69 0.32
C ASN A 40 3.35 2.02 0.47
N VAL A 41 2.63 2.23 1.58
CA VAL A 41 1.96 3.52 1.86
C VAL A 41 2.98 4.65 1.95
N LYS A 42 4.07 4.46 2.71
CA LYS A 42 5.11 5.48 2.85
C LYS A 42 5.79 5.83 1.52
N ARG A 43 6.08 4.83 0.67
CA ARG A 43 6.61 5.07 -0.68
C ARG A 43 5.61 5.83 -1.55
N LEU A 44 4.34 5.44 -1.50
CA LEU A 44 3.27 6.08 -2.28
C LEU A 44 3.08 7.55 -1.87
N GLU A 45 3.12 7.87 -0.57
CA GLU A 45 3.07 9.23 -0.06
C GLU A 45 4.22 10.07 -0.60
N GLN A 46 5.46 9.57 -0.52
CA GLN A 46 6.65 10.26 -1.02
C GLN A 46 6.57 10.54 -2.53
N GLU A 47 6.17 9.55 -3.33
CA GLU A 47 6.02 9.71 -4.79
C GLU A 47 4.91 10.70 -5.13
N THR A 48 3.81 10.69 -4.37
CA THR A 48 2.69 11.60 -4.55
C THR A 48 3.09 13.04 -4.26
N GLU A 49 3.77 13.27 -3.12
CA GLU A 49 4.24 14.59 -2.73
C GLU A 49 5.26 15.14 -3.74
N ALA A 50 6.20 14.30 -4.19
CA ALA A 50 7.16 14.67 -5.23
C ALA A 50 6.47 15.06 -6.54
N LYS A 51 5.44 14.31 -6.98
CA LYS A 51 4.65 14.64 -8.17
C LYS A 51 3.88 15.94 -8.01
N ILE A 52 3.23 16.17 -6.86
CA ILE A 52 2.51 17.41 -6.58
C ILE A 52 3.47 18.60 -6.62
N HIS A 53 4.64 18.48 -5.98
CA HIS A 53 5.64 19.54 -5.98
C HIS A 53 6.14 19.84 -7.40
N HIS A 54 6.43 18.81 -8.19
CA HIS A 54 6.83 18.96 -9.58
C HIS A 54 5.74 19.68 -10.40
N LEU A 55 4.49 19.23 -10.32
CA LEU A 55 3.35 19.87 -11.01
C LEU A 55 3.18 21.34 -10.62
N LYS A 56 3.27 21.65 -9.32
CA LYS A 56 3.20 23.04 -8.84
C LYS A 56 4.32 23.90 -9.40
N LYS A 57 5.54 23.39 -9.45
CA LYS A 57 6.70 24.10 -9.99
C LYS A 57 6.55 24.38 -11.49
N GLU A 58 6.14 23.38 -12.26
CA GLU A 58 5.93 23.53 -13.70
C GLU A 58 4.77 24.48 -13.99
N ALA A 59 3.66 24.38 -13.24
CA ALA A 59 2.53 25.29 -13.33
C ALA A 59 2.93 26.73 -13.02
N ALA A 60 3.72 26.96 -11.95
CA ALA A 60 4.22 28.28 -11.60
C ALA A 60 5.17 28.85 -12.67
N ARG A 61 5.94 27.99 -13.35
CA ARG A 61 6.82 28.41 -14.44
C ARG A 61 6.04 28.87 -15.67
N ILE A 62 4.97 28.16 -16.04
CA ILE A 62 4.26 28.39 -17.30
C ILE A 62 3.04 29.31 -17.16
N SER A 63 2.51 29.49 -15.95
CA SER A 63 1.31 30.31 -15.71
C SER A 63 1.43 31.75 -16.21
N PRO A 64 2.58 32.46 -16.12
CA PRO A 64 2.67 33.84 -16.62
C PRO A 64 2.47 33.92 -18.13
N ASP A 65 3.09 33.01 -18.88
CA ASP A 65 3.01 32.97 -20.35
C ASP A 65 1.58 32.66 -20.80
N VAL A 66 0.91 31.73 -20.12
CA VAL A 66 -0.50 31.39 -20.40
C VAL A 66 -1.41 32.58 -20.10
N VAL A 67 -1.21 33.25 -18.96
CA VAL A 67 -1.98 34.46 -18.59
C VAL A 67 -1.77 35.56 -19.63
N GLN A 68 -0.53 35.80 -20.06
CA GLN A 68 -0.22 36.81 -21.07
C GLN A 68 -0.87 36.48 -22.42
N MET A 69 -0.83 35.22 -22.84
CA MET A 69 -1.47 34.76 -24.06
C MET A 69 -2.99 35.00 -24.00
N LEU A 70 -3.63 34.63 -22.89
CA LEU A 70 -5.07 34.82 -22.69
C LEU A 70 -5.44 36.30 -22.70
N LEU A 71 -4.70 37.15 -21.96
CA LEU A 71 -4.93 38.59 -21.95
C LEU A 71 -4.83 39.19 -23.34
N ARG A 72 -3.77 38.86 -24.09
CA ARG A 72 -3.59 39.34 -25.47
C ARG A 72 -4.77 38.95 -26.36
N HIS A 73 -5.27 37.73 -26.24
CA HIS A 73 -6.40 37.26 -27.05
C HIS A 73 -7.67 38.06 -26.74
N VAL A 74 -7.93 38.37 -25.47
CA VAL A 74 -9.14 39.08 -25.04
C VAL A 74 -9.07 40.58 -25.33
N THR A 75 -7.89 41.20 -25.23
CA THR A 75 -7.74 42.65 -25.42
C THR A 75 -7.48 43.07 -26.87
N THR A 76 -7.26 42.11 -27.79
CA THR A 76 -7.06 42.43 -29.20
C THR A 76 -8.40 42.53 -29.93
N VAL A 77 -8.83 43.75 -30.23
CA VAL A 77 -9.98 43.99 -31.11
C VAL A 77 -9.52 43.83 -32.56
N LYS A 78 -10.18 42.93 -33.32
CA LYS A 78 -9.99 42.84 -34.77
C LYS A 78 -10.72 44.01 -35.43
N ASN A 79 -9.96 44.89 -36.08
CA ASN A 79 -10.49 45.89 -37.01
C ASN A 79 -10.73 45.27 -38.38
#